data_AF-A0A643FX78-F1
#
_entry.id   AF-A0A643FX78-F1
#
_cell.length_a   1.000
_cell.length_b   1.000
_cell.length_c   1.000
_cell.angle_alpha   90.00
_cell.angle_beta   90.00
_cell.angle_gamma   90.00
#
_symmetry.space_group_name_H-M   'P 1'
#
loop_
_entity.id
_entity.type
_entity.pdbx_description
1 polymer ?
#
loop_
_entity_poly.entity_id
_entity_poly.type
_entity_poly.pdbx_seq_one_letter_code
_entity_poly.pdbx_strand_id
1 'polypeptide(L)'
;MRVVIGGLEMYRDLLVHVDGSESGRRRVQFAADLAGSTGARLSGIHVTPPPEVPPLYKPTRVEEVAAHLSSQLALQAAEAAAVIGAPG
;
A
#
# COMPACT_ATOMS: atom_id res chain seq x y z
N MET A 1 -29.47 11.02 -28.00
CA MET A 1 -28.73 10.82 -26.74
C MET A 1 -27.27 10.55 -27.12
N ARG A 2 -26.37 11.51 -26.89
CA ARG A 2 -24.98 11.44 -27.35
C ARG A 2 -24.12 10.97 -26.18
N VAL A 3 -23.62 9.74 -26.25
CA VAL A 3 -22.66 9.23 -25.27
C VAL A 3 -21.31 9.84 -25.61
N VAL A 4 -20.80 10.69 -24.73
CA VAL A 4 -19.43 11.18 -24.80
C VAL A 4 -18.55 10.09 -24.19
N ILE A 5 -17.85 9.32 -25.02
CA ILE A 5 -16.72 8.52 -24.53
C ILE A 5 -15.56 9.51 -24.40
N GLY A 6 -15.30 9.96 -23.18
CA GLY A 6 -14.16 10.84 -22.88
C GLY A 6 -12.87 10.15 -23.29
N GLY A 7 -12.17 10.69 -24.29
CA GLY A 7 -10.93 10.08 -24.78
C GLY A 7 -9.81 10.20 -23.75
N LEU A 8 -9.12 9.09 -23.46
CA LEU A 8 -7.84 8.90 -22.71
C LEU A 8 -7.62 9.68 -21.38
N GLU A 9 -8.51 10.58 -20.99
CA GLU A 9 -8.43 11.53 -19.87
C GLU A 9 -9.19 11.05 -18.63
N MET A 10 -9.79 9.84 -18.67
CA MET A 10 -10.69 9.38 -17.60
C MET A 10 -9.95 9.07 -16.29
N TYR A 11 -8.69 8.67 -16.36
CA TYR A 11 -7.85 8.38 -15.19
C TYR A 11 -6.69 9.37 -15.14
N ARG A 12 -6.79 10.36 -14.25
CA ARG A 12 -5.71 11.31 -13.97
C ARG A 12 -4.87 10.90 -12.77
N ASP A 13 -5.48 10.27 -11.78
CA ASP A 13 -4.85 9.85 -10.54
C ASP A 13 -5.31 8.43 -10.19
N LEU A 14 -4.34 7.53 -9.96
CA LEU A 14 -4.54 6.15 -9.54
C LEU A 14 -4.04 5.99 -8.11
N LEU A 15 -4.87 5.48 -7.22
CA LEU A 15 -4.50 5.14 -5.84
C LEU A 15 -4.44 3.62 -5.68
N VAL A 16 -3.32 3.09 -5.21
CA VAL A 16 -3.11 1.65 -5.04
C VAL A 16 -2.79 1.30 -3.60
N HIS A 17 -3.51 0.32 -3.08
CA HIS A 17 -3.18 -0.29 -1.80
C HIS A 17 -1.96 -1.20 -1.92
N VAL A 18 -0.97 -0.95 -1.06
CA VAL A 18 0.24 -1.77 -0.95
C VAL A 18 0.29 -2.44 0.41
N ASP A 19 0.48 -3.76 0.42
CA ASP A 19 0.44 -4.61 1.61
C ASP A 19 1.71 -5.47 1.77
N GLY A 20 2.78 -5.20 1.00
CA GLY A 20 4.05 -5.94 1.03
C GLY A 20 3.98 -7.37 0.46
N SER A 21 2.78 -7.87 0.15
CA SER A 21 2.57 -9.23 -0.35
C SER A 21 2.90 -9.36 -1.84
N GLU A 22 3.14 -10.59 -2.31
CA GLU A 22 3.28 -10.92 -3.74
C GLU A 22 2.06 -10.48 -4.57
N SER A 23 0.85 -10.64 -4.01
CA SER A 23 -0.38 -10.18 -4.67
C SER A 23 -0.46 -8.66 -4.75
N GLY A 24 0.05 -7.97 -3.71
CA GLY A 24 0.21 -6.52 -3.69
C GLY A 24 1.19 -6.02 -4.75
N ARG A 25 2.32 -6.71 -4.93
CA ARG A 25 3.31 -6.38 -5.99
C ARG A 25 2.69 -6.43 -7.39
N ARG A 26 1.93 -7.49 -7.70
CA ARG A 26 1.22 -7.61 -8.99
C ARG A 26 0.20 -6.49 -9.20
N ARG A 27 -0.49 -6.08 -8.13
CA ARG A 27 -1.44 -4.95 -8.17
C ARG A 27 -0.74 -3.63 -8.47
N VAL A 28 0.41 -3.38 -7.85
CA VAL A 28 1.23 -2.19 -8.10
C VAL A 28 1.73 -2.18 -9.55
N GLN A 29 2.22 -3.32 -10.06
CA GLN A 29 2.68 -3.42 -11.44
C GLN A 29 1.57 -3.14 -12.45
N PHE A 30 0.40 -3.75 -12.28
CA PHE A 30 -0.76 -3.49 -13.14
C PHE A 30 -1.16 -2.00 -13.14
N ALA A 31 -1.12 -1.34 -11.98
CA ALA A 31 -1.45 0.07 -11.88
C ALA A 31 -0.37 0.99 -12.47
N ALA A 32 0.90 0.59 -12.42
CA ALA A 32 1.99 1.28 -13.09
C ALA A 32 1.84 1.21 -14.61
N ASP A 33 1.52 0.02 -15.14
CA ASP A 33 1.24 -0.17 -16.57
C ASP A 33 0.03 0.66 -17.02
N LEU A 34 -1.04 0.67 -16.21
CA LEU A 34 -2.23 1.47 -16.46
C LEU A 34 -1.90 2.97 -16.47
N ALA A 35 -1.18 3.47 -15.45
CA ALA A 35 -0.73 4.85 -15.38
C ALA A 35 0.11 5.26 -16.59
N GLY A 36 1.05 4.40 -17.01
CA GLY A 36 1.88 4.63 -18.18
C GLY A 36 1.07 4.70 -19.47
N SER A 37 0.03 3.86 -19.61
CA SER A 37 -0.84 3.84 -20.78
C SER A 37 -1.83 5.02 -20.86
N THR A 38 -2.21 5.60 -19.71
CA THR A 38 -3.20 6.68 -19.64
C THR A 38 -2.59 8.05 -19.30
N GLY A 39 -1.30 8.12 -19.00
CA GLY A 39 -0.67 9.35 -18.49
C GLY A 39 -1.12 9.74 -17.07
N ALA A 40 -1.68 8.80 -16.31
CA ALA A 40 -2.14 9.06 -14.94
C ALA A 40 -0.98 9.15 -13.95
N ARG A 41 -1.16 9.92 -12.87
CA ARG A 41 -0.29 9.89 -11.69
C ARG A 41 -0.63 8.67 -10.84
N LEU A 42 0.36 7.91 -10.41
CA LEU A 42 0.18 6.78 -9.50
C LEU A 42 0.61 7.16 -8.08
N SER A 43 -0.25 6.91 -7.11
CA SER A 43 0.01 7.08 -5.67
C SER A 43 -0.26 5.78 -4.92
N GLY A 44 0.57 5.50 -3.92
CA GLY A 44 0.40 4.35 -3.04
C GLY A 44 -0.13 4.68 -1.67
N ILE A 45 -0.88 3.76 -1.09
CA ILE A 45 -1.25 3.81 0.32
C ILE A 45 -0.95 2.48 1.01
N HIS A 46 -0.13 2.54 2.05
CA HIS A 46 0.05 1.47 3.01
C HIS A 46 -0.60 1.88 4.33
N VAL A 47 -1.38 0.98 4.93
CA VAL A 47 -2.08 1.24 6.18
C VAL A 47 -1.38 0.49 7.29
N THR A 48 -0.82 1.22 8.24
CA THR A 48 -0.17 0.68 9.43
C THR A 48 -1.13 0.79 10.61
N PRO A 49 -1.84 -0.29 11.00
CA PRO A 49 -2.69 -0.25 12.19
C PRO A 49 -1.86 -0.03 13.45
N PRO A 50 -2.45 0.51 14.54
CA PRO A 50 -1.77 0.57 15.81
C PRO A 50 -1.42 -0.85 16.30
N PRO A 51 -0.30 -1.02 17.02
CA PRO A 51 0.08 -2.30 17.60
C PRO A 51 -0.94 -2.72 18.66
N GLU A 52 -1.82 -3.66 18.32
CA GLU A 52 -2.78 -4.22 19.26
C GLU A 52 -2.16 -5.47 19.92
N VAL A 53 -1.97 -5.41 21.24
CA VAL A 53 -1.45 -6.54 22.02
C VAL A 53 -2.63 -7.43 22.40
N PRO A 54 -2.69 -8.70 21.95
CA PRO A 54 -3.75 -9.61 22.35
C PRO A 54 -3.82 -9.75 23.89
N PRO A 55 -5.01 -9.90 24.49
CA PRO A 55 -5.18 -9.94 25.95
C PRO A 55 -4.59 -11.20 26.62
N LEU A 56 -3.83 -12.01 25.89
CA LEU A 56 -3.20 -13.24 26.35
C LEU A 56 -1.83 -13.01 27.04
N TYR A 57 -1.33 -11.77 27.03
CA TYR A 57 -0.02 -11.44 27.62
C TYR A 57 -0.13 -10.97 29.07
N LYS A 58 0.86 -11.36 29.89
CA LYS A 58 1.03 -10.81 31.24
C LYS A 58 1.23 -9.29 31.15
N PRO A 59 0.64 -8.48 32.05
CA PRO A 59 0.76 -7.01 32.02
C PRO A 59 2.22 -6.52 31.95
N THR A 60 3.15 -7.23 32.59
CA THR A 60 4.59 -6.92 32.58
C THR A 60 5.28 -7.10 31.23
N ARG A 61 4.65 -7.77 30.26
CA ARG A 61 5.19 -8.00 28.90
C ARG A 61 4.49 -7.17 27.83
N VAL A 62 3.45 -6.41 28.19
CA VAL A 62 2.65 -5.64 27.22
C VAL A 62 3.51 -4.59 26.52
N GLU A 63 4.37 -3.89 27.26
CA GLU A 63 5.27 -2.87 26.69
C GLU A 63 6.28 -3.47 25.71
N GLU A 64 6.90 -4.60 26.07
CA GLU A 64 7.84 -5.33 25.21
C GLU A 64 7.17 -5.82 23.93
N VAL A 65 5.97 -6.39 24.03
CA VAL A 65 5.19 -6.88 22.89
C VAL A 65 4.72 -5.73 22.00
N ALA A 66 4.26 -4.62 22.59
CA ALA A 66 3.86 -3.44 21.82
C ALA A 66 5.04 -2.83 21.05
N ALA A 67 6.22 -2.75 21.67
CA ALA A 67 7.44 -2.28 21.01
C ALA A 67 7.85 -3.21 19.85
N HIS A 68 7.78 -4.52 20.06
CA HIS A 68 8.07 -5.50 19.01
C HIS A 68 7.10 -5.39 17.82
N LEU A 69 5.79 -5.32 18.09
CA LEU A 69 4.77 -5.14 17.05
C LEU A 69 4.96 -3.82 16.29
N SER A 70 5.29 -2.73 16.99
CA SER A 70 5.58 -1.44 16.36
C SER A 70 6.77 -1.52 15.40
N SER A 71 7.83 -2.23 15.80
CA SER A 71 9.00 -2.43 14.93
C SER A 71 8.67 -3.26 13.69
N GLN A 72 7.85 -4.30 13.82
CA GLN A 72 7.40 -5.12 12.69
C GLN A 72 6.56 -4.30 11.71
N LEU A 73 5.62 -3.52 12.23
CA LEU A 73 4.77 -2.62 11.45
C LEU A 73 5.58 -1.57 10.68
N ALA A 74 6.62 -1.01 11.29
CA ALA A 74 7.52 -0.07 10.62
C ALA A 74 8.32 -0.73 9.49
N LEU A 75 8.78 -1.97 9.67
CA LEU A 75 9.47 -2.74 8.63
C LEU A 75 8.54 -3.01 7.45
N GLN A 76 7.30 -3.45 7.71
CA GLN A 76 6.30 -3.69 6.66
C GLN A 76 5.96 -2.43 5.87
N ALA A 77 5.89 -1.27 6.54
CA ALA A 77 5.67 0.00 5.86
C ALA A 77 6.83 0.38 4.94
N ALA A 78 8.08 0.15 5.37
CA ALA A 78 9.26 0.40 4.55
C ALA A 78 9.32 -0.54 3.33
N GLU A 79 9.01 -1.82 3.52
CA GLU A 79 8.91 -2.79 2.42
C GLU A 79 7.83 -2.40 1.41
N ALA A 80 6.65 -1.98 1.89
CA ALA A 80 5.56 -1.50 1.04
C ALA A 80 5.97 -0.24 0.24
N ALA A 81 6.68 0.70 0.86
CA ALA A 81 7.18 1.89 0.16
C ALA A 81 8.16 1.53 -0.98
N ALA A 82 9.01 0.52 -0.76
CA ALA A 82 9.97 0.07 -1.77
C ALA A 82 9.29 -0.53 -3.02
N VAL A 83 8.09 -1.12 -2.88
CA VAL A 83 7.34 -1.71 -4.01
C VAL A 83 6.94 -0.64 -5.04
N ILE A 84 6.68 0.60 -4.62
CA ILE A 84 6.33 1.70 -5.53
C ILE A 84 7.57 2.47 -6.01
N GLY A 85 8.62 2.54 -5.18
CA GLY A 85 9.86 3.28 -5.49
C GLY A 85 10.87 2.53 -6.36
N ALA A 86 10.70 1.22 -6.58
CA ALA A 86 11.58 0.45 -7.45
C ALA A 86 11.30 0.79 -8.93
N PRO A 87 12.27 1.34 -9.69
CA PRO A 87 12.14 1.40 -11.14
C PRO A 87 12.16 -0.04 -11.68
N GLY A 88 11.16 -0.36 -12.51
CA GLY A 88 11.20 -1.55 -13.37
C GLY A 88 12.28 -1.45 -14.43
#